data_AF-N6V1G2-F1
#
_entry.id   AF-N6V1G2-F1
#
_cell.length_a   1.000
_cell.length_b   1.000
_cell.length_c   1.000
_cell.angle_alpha   90.00
_cell.angle_beta   90.00
_cell.angle_gamma   90.00
#
_symmetry.space_group_name_H-M   'P 1'
#
loop_
_entity.id
_entity.type
_entity.pdbx_description
1 polymer ?
#
loop_
_entity_poly.entity_id
_entity_poly.type
_entity_poly.pdbx_seq_one_letter_code
_entity_poly.pdbx_strand_id
1 'polypeptide(L)'
;MFFEYALATGLEDEIIKEGKLMFNTLLYQFLKIDNVISFINKDYNDYKNEGLKVIETNDNNLMEKIREVIKNYKIDYFLVIAPEEDGILYKLTEFIERYGIKNLGSSSEAVKVAGDKYKTYLAIKDIVRTPKTIKGKYIIKKIDGCGGYHQLINENYIIQEYIEGESLSVSLIVGKKIYPLSLNRQYIDKKFVGADVNIDHNLKSEIFNEVVKAVKAIKGLNGYVGVDVVVNKNLIYIIEINPRITTCICKLNTYPTLAELLIKNANGEDLNFNVSGGSFRL
;
A
#
# COMPACT_ATOMS: atom_id res chain seq x y z
N MET A 1 -7.26 -0.92 -16.49
CA MET A 1 -7.56 0.38 -15.84
C MET A 1 -6.61 0.56 -14.67
N PHE A 2 -5.82 1.61 -14.64
CA PHE A 2 -4.85 1.85 -13.57
C PHE A 2 -4.79 3.33 -13.26
N PHE A 3 -4.96 3.71 -11.99
CA PHE A 3 -4.87 5.11 -11.58
C PHE A 3 -4.40 5.24 -10.13
N GLU A 4 -3.89 6.43 -9.82
CA GLU A 4 -3.57 6.87 -8.47
C GLU A 4 -4.54 7.98 -8.08
N TYR A 5 -5.06 7.90 -6.85
CA TYR A 5 -6.17 8.73 -6.39
C TYR A 5 -5.81 10.22 -6.35
N ALA A 6 -4.66 10.60 -5.78
CA ALA A 6 -4.27 11.99 -5.66
C ALA A 6 -4.09 12.66 -7.04
N LEU A 7 -3.50 11.95 -8.02
CA LEU A 7 -3.44 12.37 -9.42
C LEU A 7 -4.83 12.45 -10.07
N ALA A 8 -5.73 11.52 -9.75
CA ALA A 8 -7.08 11.48 -10.29
C ALA A 8 -8.03 12.52 -9.68
N THR A 9 -7.77 13.03 -8.47
CA THR A 9 -8.63 14.02 -7.80
C THR A 9 -7.98 15.39 -7.65
N GLY A 10 -6.68 15.51 -7.94
CA GLY A 10 -5.93 16.76 -7.84
C GLY A 10 -5.76 17.30 -6.42
N LEU A 11 -5.59 16.41 -5.43
CA LEU A 11 -5.34 16.81 -4.05
C LEU A 11 -3.97 17.49 -3.90
N GLU A 12 -3.94 18.81 -3.74
CA GLU A 12 -2.68 19.54 -3.54
C GLU A 12 -2.03 19.18 -2.20
N ASP A 13 -0.97 18.37 -2.23
CA ASP A 13 -0.08 18.13 -1.08
C ASP A 13 1.23 17.44 -1.49
N GLU A 14 2.20 17.35 -0.57
CA GLU A 14 3.40 16.49 -0.71
C GLU A 14 3.04 15.04 -1.10
N ILE A 15 1.84 14.59 -0.73
CA ILE A 15 1.25 13.29 -1.06
C ILE A 15 1.19 13.06 -2.59
N ILE A 16 0.95 14.10 -3.41
CA ILE A 16 0.96 13.96 -4.87
C ILE A 16 2.34 13.61 -5.41
N LYS A 17 3.44 14.08 -4.81
CA LYS A 17 4.78 13.74 -5.32
C LYS A 17 5.03 12.24 -5.18
N GLU A 18 4.71 11.70 -4.01
CA GLU A 18 4.83 10.27 -3.71
C GLU A 18 3.88 9.44 -4.58
N GLY A 19 2.61 9.83 -4.65
CA GLY A 19 1.60 9.21 -5.51
C GLY A 19 2.02 9.19 -6.98
N LYS A 20 2.50 10.32 -7.51
CA LYS A 20 2.98 10.46 -8.89
C LYS A 20 4.19 9.58 -9.19
N LEU A 21 5.13 9.44 -8.25
CA LEU A 21 6.26 8.53 -8.41
C LEU A 21 5.78 7.08 -8.51
N MET A 22 4.92 6.64 -7.60
CA MET A 22 4.35 5.28 -7.64
C MET A 22 3.56 5.05 -8.93
N PHE A 23 2.73 6.00 -9.33
CA PHE A 23 1.95 5.95 -10.56
C PHE A 23 2.85 5.82 -11.79
N ASN A 24 3.85 6.69 -11.94
CA ASN A 24 4.74 6.69 -13.09
C ASN A 24 5.52 5.37 -13.20
N THR A 25 6.07 4.87 -12.09
CA THR A 25 6.83 3.62 -12.08
C THR A 25 6.01 2.46 -12.65
N LEU A 26 4.75 2.32 -12.25
CA LEU A 26 3.90 1.23 -12.73
C LEU A 26 3.27 1.52 -14.09
N LEU A 27 2.89 2.76 -14.38
CA LEU A 27 2.28 3.15 -15.65
C LEU A 27 3.17 2.72 -16.81
N TYR A 28 4.46 3.06 -16.77
CA TYR A 28 5.39 2.71 -17.84
C TYR A 28 5.70 1.21 -17.91
N GLN A 29 5.51 0.46 -16.84
CA GLN A 29 5.61 -1.00 -16.88
C GLN A 29 4.36 -1.61 -17.52
N PHE A 30 3.16 -1.15 -17.16
CA PHE A 30 1.91 -1.61 -17.77
C PHE A 30 1.84 -1.27 -19.27
N LEU A 31 2.29 -0.07 -19.69
CA LEU A 31 2.30 0.33 -21.10
C LEU A 31 3.24 -0.52 -21.98
N LYS A 32 4.21 -1.23 -21.40
CA LYS A 32 5.02 -2.22 -22.12
C LYS A 32 4.29 -3.55 -22.35
N ILE A 33 3.17 -3.76 -21.66
CA ILE A 33 2.39 -5.00 -21.68
C ILE A 33 1.14 -4.80 -22.53
N ASP A 34 0.35 -3.75 -22.24
CA ASP A 34 -0.90 -3.44 -22.97
C ASP A 34 -1.32 -1.97 -22.77
N ASN A 35 -2.44 -1.60 -23.39
CA ASN A 35 -3.07 -0.31 -23.27
C ASN A 35 -3.57 -0.05 -21.84
N VAL A 36 -3.38 1.18 -21.37
CA VAL A 36 -3.78 1.61 -20.03
C VAL A 36 -4.81 2.72 -20.14
N ILE A 37 -5.95 2.56 -19.46
CA ILE A 37 -6.88 3.65 -19.17
C ILE A 37 -6.60 4.16 -17.76
N SER A 38 -6.31 5.46 -17.63
CA SER A 38 -6.04 6.13 -16.35
C SER A 38 -6.91 7.38 -16.19
N PHE A 39 -7.13 7.78 -14.94
CA PHE A 39 -7.83 9.01 -14.55
C PHE A 39 -6.82 10.01 -14.05
N ILE A 40 -6.81 11.20 -14.64
CA ILE A 40 -5.84 12.25 -14.31
C ILE A 40 -6.59 13.57 -14.26
N ASN A 41 -6.41 14.31 -13.17
CA ASN A 41 -7.00 15.63 -13.02
C ASN A 41 -6.44 16.55 -14.12
N LYS A 42 -7.31 17.40 -14.68
CA LYS A 42 -6.98 18.36 -15.73
C LYS A 42 -5.71 19.17 -15.45
N ASP A 43 -5.40 19.43 -14.18
CA ASP A 43 -4.26 20.24 -13.75
C ASP A 43 -2.92 19.49 -13.87
N TYR A 44 -2.93 18.17 -14.15
CA TYR A 44 -1.75 17.32 -14.35
C TYR A 44 -1.70 16.66 -15.74
N ASN A 45 -2.38 17.20 -16.75
CA ASN A 45 -2.62 16.54 -18.05
C ASN A 45 -1.40 16.48 -19.01
N ASP A 46 -0.18 16.38 -18.48
CA ASP A 46 1.05 16.27 -19.29
C ASP A 46 1.32 14.84 -19.80
N TYR A 47 0.42 13.89 -19.55
CA TYR A 47 0.61 12.48 -19.88
C TYR A 47 0.24 12.18 -21.33
N LYS A 48 1.25 12.10 -22.19
CA LYS A 48 1.10 11.68 -23.59
C LYS A 48 2.04 10.50 -23.86
N ASN A 49 1.48 9.30 -23.91
CA ASN A 49 2.21 8.07 -24.24
C ASN A 49 1.37 7.22 -25.18
N GLU A 50 2.03 6.49 -26.08
CA GLU A 50 1.36 5.47 -26.89
C GLU A 50 0.76 4.40 -25.97
N GLY A 51 -0.47 3.97 -26.27
CA GLY A 51 -1.22 3.01 -25.45
C GLY A 51 -1.86 3.59 -24.19
N LEU A 52 -1.62 4.85 -23.83
CA LEU A 52 -2.27 5.51 -22.70
C LEU A 52 -3.52 6.29 -23.14
N LYS A 53 -4.67 5.90 -22.58
CA LYS A 53 -5.89 6.70 -22.64
C LYS A 53 -6.10 7.42 -21.31
N VAL A 54 -5.97 8.75 -21.34
CA VAL A 54 -6.26 9.61 -20.19
C VAL A 54 -7.74 9.98 -20.19
N ILE A 55 -8.42 9.72 -19.07
CA ILE A 55 -9.75 10.21 -18.76
C ILE A 55 -9.57 11.39 -17.83
N GLU A 56 -9.76 12.59 -18.37
CA GLU A 56 -9.64 13.81 -17.59
C GLU A 56 -10.66 13.84 -16.46
N THR A 57 -10.26 14.23 -15.25
CA THR A 57 -11.11 14.34 -14.07
C THR A 57 -11.19 15.77 -13.52
N ASN A 58 -12.25 16.04 -12.77
CA ASN A 58 -12.45 17.22 -11.94
C ASN A 58 -12.94 16.75 -10.55
N ASP A 59 -12.68 17.51 -9.49
CA ASP A 59 -12.59 17.06 -8.08
C ASP A 59 -13.82 16.34 -7.51
N ASN A 60 -14.95 16.29 -8.22
CA ASN A 60 -16.22 15.79 -7.69
C ASN A 60 -16.84 14.61 -8.44
N ASN A 61 -16.19 14.03 -9.46
CA ASN A 61 -16.86 13.03 -10.30
C ASN A 61 -16.10 11.75 -10.66
N LEU A 62 -15.10 11.35 -9.88
CA LEU A 62 -14.28 10.18 -10.18
C LEU A 62 -15.11 8.89 -10.33
N MET A 63 -16.05 8.64 -9.42
CA MET A 63 -16.85 7.41 -9.41
C MET A 63 -17.79 7.28 -10.62
N GLU A 64 -18.38 8.38 -11.09
CA GLU A 64 -19.18 8.36 -12.32
C GLU A 64 -18.30 8.12 -13.54
N LYS A 65 -17.15 8.79 -13.62
CA LYS A 65 -16.18 8.58 -14.71
C LYS A 65 -15.67 7.14 -14.76
N ILE A 66 -15.40 6.53 -13.61
CA ILE A 66 -15.09 5.09 -13.53
C ILE A 66 -16.24 4.26 -14.10
N ARG A 67 -17.49 4.56 -13.72
CA ARG A 67 -18.67 3.85 -14.25
C ARG A 67 -18.80 3.99 -15.76
N GLU A 68 -18.59 5.18 -16.30
CA GLU A 68 -18.63 5.44 -17.74
C GLU A 68 -17.52 4.69 -18.48
N VAL A 69 -16.31 4.65 -17.93
CA VAL A 69 -15.20 3.89 -18.51
C VAL A 69 -15.52 2.41 -18.55
N ILE A 70 -16.02 1.85 -17.44
CA ILE A 70 -16.37 0.42 -17.38
C ILE A 70 -17.50 0.08 -18.38
N LYS A 71 -18.44 1.00 -18.61
CA LYS A 71 -19.52 0.81 -19.60
C LYS A 71 -19.02 0.87 -21.04
N ASN A 72 -18.06 1.74 -21.33
CA ASN A 72 -17.64 2.06 -22.70
C ASN A 72 -16.40 1.28 -23.17
N TYR A 73 -15.64 0.70 -22.25
CA TYR A 73 -14.41 -0.03 -22.56
C TYR A 73 -14.43 -1.40 -21.92
N LYS A 74 -13.90 -2.39 -22.64
CA LYS A 74 -13.60 -3.70 -22.04
C LYS A 74 -12.39 -3.54 -21.12
N ILE A 75 -12.58 -3.81 -19.83
CA ILE A 75 -11.52 -3.75 -18.83
C ILE A 75 -11.26 -5.16 -18.31
N ASP A 76 -10.08 -5.71 -18.62
CA ASP A 76 -9.69 -7.05 -18.13
C ASP A 76 -9.16 -6.99 -16.69
N TYR A 77 -8.43 -5.92 -16.34
CA TYR A 77 -7.78 -5.74 -15.05
C TYR A 77 -7.95 -4.33 -14.50
N PHE A 78 -7.97 -4.21 -13.16
CA PHE A 78 -7.82 -2.92 -12.50
C PHE A 78 -6.80 -2.94 -11.36
N LEU A 79 -6.14 -1.80 -11.15
CA LEU A 79 -5.32 -1.50 -9.98
C LEU A 79 -5.59 -0.06 -9.54
N VAL A 80 -5.84 0.14 -8.25
CA VAL A 80 -6.01 1.46 -7.64
C VAL A 80 -4.90 1.69 -6.63
N ILE A 81 -4.25 2.85 -6.70
CA ILE A 81 -3.38 3.34 -5.63
C ILE A 81 -4.14 4.49 -4.97
N ALA A 82 -4.47 4.35 -3.69
CA ALA A 82 -5.19 5.37 -2.93
C ALA A 82 -4.86 5.24 -1.45
N PRO A 83 -4.94 6.31 -0.66
CA PRO A 83 -4.81 6.21 0.79
C PRO A 83 -5.93 5.37 1.41
N GLU A 84 -5.64 4.75 2.55
CA GLU A 84 -6.61 4.03 3.38
C GLU A 84 -7.49 5.00 4.19
N GLU A 85 -7.06 6.25 4.35
CA GLU A 85 -7.76 7.31 5.07
C GLU A 85 -9.19 7.48 4.56
N ASP A 86 -10.12 7.70 5.49
CA ASP A 86 -11.57 7.80 5.25
C ASP A 86 -12.19 6.64 4.43
N GLY A 87 -11.48 5.50 4.35
CA GLY A 87 -11.86 4.35 3.55
C GLY A 87 -11.85 4.61 2.05
N ILE A 88 -11.05 5.56 1.55
CA ILE A 88 -10.99 5.91 0.13
C ILE A 88 -10.64 4.69 -0.73
N LEU A 89 -9.51 4.01 -0.43
CA LEU A 89 -9.13 2.79 -1.14
C LEU A 89 -10.21 1.71 -1.06
N TYR A 90 -10.82 1.52 0.12
CA TYR A 90 -11.90 0.54 0.31
C TYR A 90 -13.10 0.83 -0.61
N LYS A 91 -13.60 2.07 -0.62
CA LYS A 91 -14.76 2.48 -1.41
C LYS A 91 -14.51 2.34 -2.92
N LEU A 92 -13.32 2.72 -3.39
CA LEU A 92 -12.94 2.61 -4.80
C LEU A 92 -12.83 1.14 -5.22
N THR A 93 -12.13 0.33 -4.44
CA THR A 93 -11.95 -1.10 -4.72
C THR A 93 -13.30 -1.82 -4.70
N GLU A 94 -14.12 -1.63 -3.65
CA GLU A 94 -15.44 -2.27 -3.54
C GLU A 94 -16.35 -1.89 -4.71
N PHE A 95 -16.28 -0.64 -5.17
CA PHE A 95 -17.08 -0.18 -6.29
C PHE A 95 -16.71 -0.86 -7.61
N ILE A 96 -15.41 -0.99 -7.91
CA ILE A 96 -14.94 -1.59 -9.15
C ILE A 96 -15.13 -3.12 -9.15
N GLU A 97 -14.93 -3.77 -8.00
CA GLU A 97 -15.10 -5.22 -7.83
C GLU A 97 -16.52 -5.70 -8.20
N ARG A 98 -17.54 -4.88 -7.95
CA ARG A 98 -18.95 -5.18 -8.30
C ARG A 98 -19.18 -5.40 -9.81
N TYR A 99 -18.28 -4.95 -10.67
CA TYR A 99 -18.35 -5.15 -12.12
C TYR A 99 -17.62 -6.41 -12.60
N GLY A 100 -17.06 -7.22 -11.69
CA GLY A 100 -16.40 -8.48 -12.03
C GLY A 100 -15.05 -8.31 -12.75
N ILE A 101 -14.48 -7.10 -12.74
CA ILE A 101 -13.17 -6.82 -13.31
C ILE A 101 -12.10 -7.42 -12.39
N LYS A 102 -11.07 -8.04 -12.96
CA LYS A 102 -10.04 -8.70 -12.17
C LYS A 102 -9.17 -7.68 -11.41
N ASN A 103 -9.15 -7.79 -10.08
CA ASN A 103 -8.37 -6.92 -9.21
C ASN A 103 -6.89 -7.37 -9.17
N LEU A 104 -5.97 -6.47 -9.51
CA LEU A 104 -4.51 -6.69 -9.39
C LEU A 104 -3.98 -6.35 -7.99
N GLY A 105 -4.78 -5.71 -7.14
CA GLY A 105 -4.49 -5.41 -5.74
C GLY A 105 -5.29 -6.28 -4.78
N SER A 106 -5.35 -5.86 -3.52
CA SER A 106 -6.07 -6.57 -2.45
C SER A 106 -7.58 -6.36 -2.56
N SER A 107 -8.36 -7.34 -2.09
CA SER A 107 -9.83 -7.24 -2.11
C SER A 107 -10.34 -6.13 -1.19
N SER A 108 -11.52 -5.59 -1.44
CA SER A 108 -12.09 -4.55 -0.59
C SER A 108 -12.25 -5.00 0.88
N GLU A 109 -12.58 -6.26 1.14
CA GLU A 109 -12.66 -6.83 2.49
C GLU A 109 -11.30 -6.84 3.19
N ALA A 110 -10.24 -7.20 2.47
CA ALA A 110 -8.89 -7.18 3.02
C ALA A 110 -8.41 -5.75 3.25
N VAL A 111 -8.69 -4.83 2.33
CA VAL A 111 -8.41 -3.40 2.49
C VAL A 111 -9.10 -2.85 3.73
N LYS A 112 -10.35 -3.24 3.99
CA LYS A 112 -11.12 -2.80 5.17
C LYS A 112 -10.52 -3.26 6.50
N VAL A 113 -9.83 -4.39 6.51
CA VAL A 113 -9.10 -4.90 7.69
C VAL A 113 -7.73 -4.23 7.78
N ALA A 114 -6.92 -4.34 6.73
CA ALA A 114 -5.53 -3.88 6.71
C ALA A 114 -5.39 -2.36 6.85
N GLY A 115 -6.33 -1.60 6.27
CA GLY A 115 -6.37 -0.13 6.38
C GLY A 115 -6.91 0.40 7.71
N ASP A 116 -7.35 -0.45 8.63
CA ASP A 116 -7.72 -0.07 10.00
C ASP A 116 -6.69 -0.64 10.98
N LYS A 117 -5.83 0.22 11.53
CA LYS A 117 -4.71 -0.18 12.40
C LYS A 117 -5.17 -1.07 13.57
N TYR A 118 -6.35 -0.84 14.12
CA TYR A 118 -6.87 -1.66 15.22
C TYR A 118 -7.38 -3.02 14.73
N LYS A 119 -8.05 -3.09 13.58
CA LYS A 119 -8.45 -4.37 12.98
C LYS A 119 -7.24 -5.19 12.55
N THR A 120 -6.21 -4.56 11.98
CA THR A 120 -4.92 -5.20 11.68
C THR A 120 -4.31 -5.81 12.93
N TYR A 121 -4.21 -5.04 14.02
CA TYR A 121 -3.75 -5.57 15.31
C TYR A 121 -4.56 -6.79 15.76
N LEU A 122 -5.89 -6.70 15.76
CA LEU A 122 -6.75 -7.83 16.16
C LEU A 122 -6.56 -9.07 15.28
N ALA A 123 -6.29 -8.89 13.98
CA ALA A 123 -6.09 -9.99 13.05
C ALA A 123 -4.75 -10.72 13.25
N ILE A 124 -3.70 -10.04 13.71
CA ILE A 124 -2.33 -10.59 13.73
C ILE A 124 -1.72 -10.80 15.11
N LYS A 125 -2.29 -10.21 16.18
CA LYS A 125 -1.68 -10.18 17.53
C LYS A 125 -1.38 -11.53 18.17
N ASP A 126 -2.14 -12.57 17.82
CA ASP A 126 -2.00 -13.92 18.37
C ASP A 126 -1.17 -14.83 17.44
N ILE A 127 -0.66 -14.28 16.33
CA ILE A 127 0.04 -15.01 15.25
C ILE A 127 1.50 -14.56 15.15
N VAL A 128 1.73 -13.25 15.25
CA VAL A 128 3.06 -12.62 15.18
C VAL A 128 3.19 -11.56 16.27
N ARG A 129 4.43 -11.15 16.57
CA ARG A 129 4.65 -10.00 17.43
C ARG A 129 4.22 -8.73 16.70
N THR A 130 3.39 -7.94 17.36
CA THR A 130 2.89 -6.63 16.93
C THR A 130 2.79 -5.75 18.19
N PRO A 131 2.95 -4.43 18.08
CA PRO A 131 2.83 -3.56 19.25
C PRO A 131 1.44 -3.66 19.89
N LYS A 132 1.38 -3.68 21.22
CA LYS A 132 0.09 -3.67 21.92
C LYS A 132 -0.70 -2.44 21.50
N THR A 133 -1.92 -2.66 21.03
CA THR A 133 -2.79 -1.60 20.52
C THR A 133 -4.12 -1.61 21.24
N ILE A 134 -4.54 -0.46 21.73
CA ILE A 134 -5.85 -0.27 22.36
C ILE A 134 -6.62 0.85 21.66
N LYS A 135 -7.94 0.66 21.53
CA LYS A 135 -8.88 1.62 20.95
C LYS A 135 -9.94 1.96 22.01
N GLY A 136 -10.42 3.20 22.03
CA GLY A 136 -11.39 3.68 23.03
C GLY A 136 -11.14 5.12 23.45
N LYS A 137 -11.85 5.57 24.50
CA LYS A 137 -11.67 6.90 25.09
C LYS A 137 -10.63 6.84 26.20
N TYR A 138 -9.55 7.61 26.07
CA TYR A 138 -8.45 7.64 27.03
C TYR A 138 -8.06 9.08 27.37
N ILE A 139 -7.48 9.28 28.54
CA ILE A 139 -6.92 10.58 28.96
C ILE A 139 -5.42 10.42 29.12
N ILE A 140 -4.63 11.21 28.39
CA ILE A 140 -3.18 11.31 28.57
C ILE A 140 -2.92 12.30 29.71
N LYS A 141 -2.14 11.86 30.70
CA LYS A 141 -1.75 12.64 31.88
C LYS A 141 -0.23 12.63 32.04
N LYS A 142 0.32 13.72 32.58
CA LYS A 142 1.67 13.68 33.14
C LYS A 142 1.69 12.77 34.37
N ILE A 143 2.83 12.12 34.60
CA ILE A 143 3.05 11.29 35.78
C ILE A 143 3.07 12.18 37.03
N ASP A 144 3.69 13.34 36.93
CA ASP A 144 3.81 14.36 37.97
C ASP A 144 3.03 15.64 37.58
N GLY A 145 2.15 16.12 38.45
CA GLY A 145 1.49 17.41 38.22
C GLY A 145 0.39 17.78 39.21
N CYS A 146 0.52 18.95 39.83
CA CYS A 146 -0.58 19.74 40.36
C CYS A 146 -1.01 20.73 39.27
N GLY A 147 -2.01 20.39 38.45
CA GLY A 147 -2.54 21.29 37.42
C GLY A 147 -2.85 20.65 36.07
N GLY A 148 -3.87 19.79 36.04
CA GLY A 148 -4.99 19.87 35.09
C GLY A 148 -4.84 19.75 33.56
N TYR A 149 -3.65 19.71 32.95
CA TYR A 149 -3.58 19.48 31.49
C TYR A 149 -3.78 18.01 31.16
N HIS A 150 -4.93 17.73 30.57
CA HIS A 150 -5.40 16.39 30.18
C HIS A 150 -5.71 16.42 28.69
N GLN A 151 -5.08 15.55 27.90
CA GLN A 151 -5.47 15.38 26.49
C GLN A 151 -6.44 14.21 26.40
N LEU A 152 -7.66 14.47 25.95
CA LEU A 152 -8.65 13.44 25.66
C LEU A 152 -8.36 12.84 24.27
N ILE A 153 -8.13 11.54 24.23
CA ILE A 153 -8.06 10.73 23.02
C ILE A 153 -9.44 10.09 22.83
N ASN A 154 -10.08 10.34 21.68
CA ASN A 154 -11.39 9.79 21.35
C ASN A 154 -11.27 8.48 20.54
N GLU A 155 -12.40 7.90 20.16
CA GLU A 155 -12.48 6.57 19.51
C GLU A 155 -11.94 6.53 18.07
N ASN A 156 -11.60 7.68 17.48
CA ASN A 156 -10.98 7.75 16.16
C ASN A 156 -9.46 7.52 16.21
N TYR A 157 -8.88 7.47 17.41
CA TYR A 157 -7.46 7.25 17.63
C TYR A 157 -7.22 5.91 18.32
N ILE A 158 -5.99 5.42 18.19
CA ILE A 158 -5.45 4.28 18.94
C ILE A 158 -4.32 4.76 19.85
N ILE A 159 -4.13 4.07 20.97
CA ILE A 159 -2.87 4.13 21.72
C ILE A 159 -2.13 2.84 21.39
N GLN A 160 -0.92 2.99 20.85
CA GLN A 160 -0.07 1.88 20.44
C GLN A 160 1.25 1.95 21.19
N GLU A 161 1.73 0.79 21.64
CA GLU A 161 3.06 0.64 22.22
C GLU A 161 4.14 1.14 21.24
N TYR A 162 5.06 1.95 21.74
CA TYR A 162 6.22 2.39 20.96
C TYR A 162 7.29 1.29 20.98
N ILE A 163 7.69 0.83 19.79
CA ILE A 163 8.78 -0.14 19.63
C ILE A 163 10.01 0.61 19.13
N GLU A 164 11.03 0.70 19.98
CA GLU A 164 12.35 1.18 19.57
C GLU A 164 13.03 0.11 18.71
N GLY A 165 13.69 0.50 17.61
CA GLY A 165 14.42 -0.44 16.76
C GLY A 165 14.68 0.08 15.35
N GLU A 166 15.26 -0.77 14.53
CA GLU A 166 15.48 -0.48 13.11
C GLU A 166 14.16 -0.52 12.36
N SER A 167 13.84 0.56 11.63
CA SER A 167 12.63 0.65 10.80
C SER A 167 12.88 0.04 9.41
N LEU A 168 12.15 -1.03 9.12
CA LEU A 168 12.23 -1.80 7.89
C LEU A 168 10.85 -1.92 7.25
N SER A 169 10.80 -2.33 5.99
CA SER A 169 9.57 -2.83 5.38
C SER A 169 9.85 -3.98 4.43
N VAL A 170 8.82 -4.79 4.17
CA VAL A 170 8.87 -5.87 3.18
C VAL A 170 7.86 -5.58 2.08
N SER A 171 8.33 -5.66 0.84
CA SER A 171 7.47 -5.65 -0.35
C SER A 171 7.15 -7.08 -0.73
N LEU A 172 5.88 -7.43 -0.90
CA LEU A 172 5.43 -8.79 -1.27
C LEU A 172 4.49 -8.76 -2.46
N ILE A 173 4.41 -9.89 -3.17
CA ILE A 173 3.23 -10.25 -3.95
C ILE A 173 2.47 -11.35 -3.21
N VAL A 174 1.20 -11.08 -2.92
CA VAL A 174 0.27 -12.01 -2.27
C VAL A 174 -0.72 -12.54 -3.31
N GLY A 175 -0.99 -13.83 -3.28
CA GLY A 175 -1.98 -14.49 -4.13
C GLY A 175 -2.19 -15.92 -3.65
N LYS A 176 -2.31 -16.88 -4.57
CA LYS A 176 -2.33 -18.32 -4.20
C LYS A 176 -1.08 -18.75 -3.43
N LYS A 177 0.06 -18.13 -3.77
CA LYS A 177 1.33 -18.22 -3.07
C LYS A 177 1.73 -16.81 -2.62
N ILE A 178 2.64 -16.72 -1.67
CA ILE A 178 3.14 -15.44 -1.15
C ILE A 178 4.63 -15.35 -1.45
N TYR A 179 5.01 -14.26 -2.10
CA TYR A 179 6.35 -14.01 -2.59
C TYR A 179 6.91 -12.73 -1.98
N PRO A 180 7.70 -12.80 -0.90
CA PRO A 180 8.50 -11.67 -0.46
C PRO A 180 9.48 -11.28 -1.58
N LEU A 181 9.41 -10.03 -2.03
CA LEU A 181 10.24 -9.48 -3.11
C LEU A 181 11.51 -8.83 -2.55
N SER A 182 11.36 -7.95 -1.57
CA SER A 182 12.47 -7.16 -1.03
C SER A 182 12.29 -6.88 0.46
N LEU A 183 13.43 -6.78 1.15
CA LEU A 183 13.53 -6.16 2.46
C LEU A 183 14.08 -4.74 2.25
N ASN A 184 13.48 -3.74 2.88
CA ASN A 184 13.80 -2.34 2.66
C ASN A 184 14.10 -1.69 4.02
N ARG A 185 15.12 -0.83 4.10
CA ARG A 185 15.35 0.04 5.26
C ARG A 185 14.62 1.35 5.05
N GLN A 186 13.85 1.79 6.03
CA GLN A 186 13.11 3.05 5.97
C GLN A 186 13.82 4.13 6.79
N TYR A 187 13.89 5.33 6.23
CA TYR A 187 14.36 6.53 6.93
C TYR A 187 13.14 7.36 7.35
N ILE A 188 13.03 7.63 8.65
CA ILE A 188 11.87 8.31 9.25
C ILE A 188 12.38 9.53 10.02
N ASP A 189 11.94 10.72 9.62
CA ASP A 189 12.10 11.98 10.36
C ASP A 189 10.72 12.62 10.50
N LYS A 190 10.03 12.30 11.59
CA LYS A 190 8.58 12.55 11.85
C LYS A 190 7.63 11.91 10.82
N LYS A 191 8.06 11.73 9.58
CA LYS A 191 7.40 11.06 8.45
C LYS A 191 8.43 10.25 7.67
N PHE A 192 7.97 9.39 6.77
CA PHE A 192 8.83 8.67 5.84
C PHE A 192 9.55 9.66 4.90
N VAL A 193 10.88 9.58 4.82
CA VAL A 193 11.71 10.48 3.98
C VAL A 193 12.58 9.75 2.96
N GLY A 194 12.45 8.42 2.87
CA GLY A 194 13.16 7.61 1.88
C GLY A 194 13.48 6.21 2.35
N ALA A 195 14.10 5.41 1.48
CA ALA A 195 14.48 4.05 1.79
C ALA A 195 15.73 3.59 1.04
N ASP A 196 16.37 2.55 1.58
CA ASP A 196 17.22 1.63 0.84
C ASP A 196 16.41 0.37 0.51
N VAL A 197 16.26 0.03 -0.76
CA VAL A 197 15.41 -1.07 -1.23
C VAL A 197 16.25 -2.31 -1.50
N ASN A 198 15.69 -3.49 -1.18
CA ASN A 198 16.33 -4.80 -1.32
C ASN A 198 17.71 -4.92 -0.63
N ILE A 199 17.77 -4.51 0.63
CA ILE A 199 18.97 -4.64 1.45
C ILE A 199 19.24 -6.10 1.82
N ASP A 200 20.47 -6.36 2.23
CA ASP A 200 20.81 -7.54 3.01
C ASP A 200 20.63 -7.27 4.52
N HIS A 201 20.30 -8.31 5.26
CA HIS A 201 20.09 -8.26 6.71
C HIS A 201 20.24 -9.68 7.29
N ASN A 202 20.91 -9.82 8.43
CA ASN A 202 21.15 -11.12 9.06
C ASN A 202 19.85 -11.88 9.40
N LEU A 203 18.77 -11.16 9.73
CA LEU A 203 17.44 -11.72 10.01
C LEU A 203 16.49 -11.72 8.79
N LYS A 204 16.98 -11.54 7.56
CA LYS A 204 16.10 -11.34 6.38
C LYS A 204 15.12 -12.50 6.19
N SER A 205 15.58 -13.74 6.36
CA SER A 205 14.75 -14.94 6.23
C SER A 205 13.68 -15.02 7.34
N GLU A 206 14.05 -14.70 8.58
CA GLU A 206 13.14 -14.66 9.72
C GLU A 206 12.09 -13.56 9.57
N ILE A 207 12.49 -12.37 9.13
CA ILE A 207 11.57 -11.25 8.84
C ILE A 207 10.57 -11.67 7.78
N PHE A 208 11.02 -12.26 6.66
CA PHE A 208 10.13 -12.77 5.62
C PHE A 208 9.15 -13.81 6.16
N ASN A 209 9.61 -14.74 7.01
CA ASN A 209 8.74 -15.75 7.60
C ASN A 209 7.64 -15.14 8.50
N GLU A 210 7.99 -14.18 9.36
CA GLU A 210 7.01 -13.49 10.22
C GLU A 210 6.02 -12.66 9.40
N VAL A 211 6.51 -11.93 8.40
CA VAL A 211 5.65 -11.16 7.50
C VAL A 211 4.69 -12.07 6.73
N VAL A 212 5.15 -13.22 6.23
CA VAL A 212 4.31 -14.21 5.54
C VAL A 212 3.21 -14.73 6.47
N LYS A 213 3.49 -14.97 7.76
CA LYS A 213 2.45 -15.36 8.74
C LYS A 213 1.42 -14.24 8.93
N ALA A 214 1.87 -13.00 9.06
CA ALA A 214 0.99 -11.85 9.26
C ALA A 214 0.03 -11.63 8.08
N VAL A 215 0.55 -11.64 6.84
CA VAL A 215 -0.31 -11.46 5.66
C VAL A 215 -1.27 -12.62 5.44
N LYS A 216 -0.90 -13.87 5.81
CA LYS A 216 -1.81 -15.03 5.76
C LYS A 216 -3.02 -14.90 6.70
N ALA A 217 -2.90 -14.12 7.77
CA ALA A 217 -3.98 -13.92 8.73
C ALA A 217 -5.13 -13.08 8.16
N ILE A 218 -4.87 -12.24 7.15
CA ILE A 218 -5.85 -11.35 6.54
C ILE A 218 -6.28 -11.92 5.19
N LYS A 219 -7.44 -12.59 5.18
CA LYS A 219 -8.02 -13.14 3.95
C LYS A 219 -8.37 -12.03 2.95
N GLY A 220 -8.08 -12.29 1.68
CA GLY A 220 -8.36 -11.35 0.58
C GLY A 220 -7.20 -10.42 0.23
N LEU A 221 -6.10 -10.41 1.01
CA LEU A 221 -4.87 -9.76 0.55
C LEU A 221 -4.42 -10.39 -0.75
N ASN A 222 -4.10 -9.55 -1.73
CA ASN A 222 -3.73 -9.95 -3.08
C ASN A 222 -2.90 -8.85 -3.75
N GLY A 223 -2.14 -9.22 -4.77
CA GLY A 223 -1.26 -8.28 -5.48
C GLY A 223 -0.11 -7.81 -4.62
N TYR A 224 0.36 -6.59 -4.87
CA TYR A 224 1.41 -6.00 -4.06
C TYR A 224 0.90 -5.62 -2.67
N VAL A 225 1.63 -6.03 -1.63
CA VAL A 225 1.38 -5.65 -0.24
C VAL A 225 2.70 -5.18 0.37
N GLY A 226 2.67 -4.03 1.03
CA GLY A 226 3.79 -3.54 1.84
C GLY A 226 3.57 -3.85 3.31
N VAL A 227 4.58 -4.32 4.03
CA VAL A 227 4.48 -4.58 5.48
C VAL A 227 5.59 -3.84 6.19
N ASP A 228 5.24 -2.94 7.09
CA ASP A 228 6.20 -2.19 7.92
C ASP A 228 6.58 -3.04 9.14
N VAL A 229 7.89 -3.08 9.41
CA VAL A 229 8.51 -3.96 10.40
C VAL A 229 9.49 -3.15 11.23
N VAL A 230 9.48 -3.35 12.55
CA VAL A 230 10.56 -2.86 13.42
C VAL A 230 11.32 -4.03 13.99
N VAL A 231 12.65 -3.97 13.91
CA VAL A 231 13.55 -4.97 14.50
C VAL A 231 14.25 -4.36 15.71
N ASN A 232 13.98 -4.91 16.89
CA ASN A 232 14.71 -4.61 18.12
C ASN A 232 15.60 -5.81 18.47
N LYS A 233 16.91 -5.68 18.25
CA LYS A 233 17.88 -6.78 18.40
C LYS A 233 17.46 -7.97 17.52
N ASN A 234 16.91 -9.03 18.11
CA ASN A 234 16.43 -10.23 17.40
C ASN A 234 14.90 -10.39 17.44
N LEU A 235 14.18 -9.36 17.90
CA LEU A 235 12.73 -9.35 17.98
C LEU A 235 12.16 -8.57 16.79
N ILE A 236 11.37 -9.27 15.97
CA ILE A 236 10.70 -8.74 14.78
C ILE A 236 9.28 -8.35 15.18
N TYR A 237 8.88 -7.11 14.96
CA TYR A 237 7.53 -6.60 15.21
C TYR A 237 6.90 -6.16 13.89
N ILE A 238 5.71 -6.70 13.59
CA ILE A 238 4.88 -6.22 12.49
C ILE A 238 4.12 -4.98 12.95
N ILE A 239 4.31 -3.86 12.27
CA ILE A 239 3.74 -2.56 12.67
C ILE A 239 2.47 -2.28 11.87
N GLU A 240 2.55 -2.42 10.55
CA GLU A 240 1.47 -2.05 9.64
C GLU A 240 1.48 -2.94 8.39
N ILE A 241 0.30 -3.21 7.84
CA ILE A 241 0.12 -3.94 6.58
C ILE A 241 -0.61 -2.98 5.64
N ASN A 242 0.09 -2.54 4.59
CA ASN A 242 -0.40 -1.64 3.56
C ASN A 242 -0.92 -2.50 2.38
N PRO A 243 -2.25 -2.63 2.18
CA PRO A 243 -2.86 -3.48 1.16
C PRO A 243 -2.79 -2.87 -0.26
N ARG A 244 -1.74 -2.08 -0.53
CA ARG A 244 -1.55 -1.30 -1.74
C ARG A 244 -0.07 -1.11 -2.06
N ILE A 245 0.18 -0.54 -3.22
CA ILE A 245 1.50 -0.04 -3.61
C ILE A 245 2.05 0.92 -2.56
N THR A 246 3.34 0.74 -2.24
CA THR A 246 4.11 1.62 -1.37
C THR A 246 5.32 2.18 -2.12
N THR A 247 5.84 3.30 -1.65
CA THR A 247 6.85 4.10 -2.37
C THR A 247 8.18 3.40 -2.58
N CYS A 248 8.43 2.31 -1.86
CA CYS A 248 9.57 1.43 -2.12
C CYS A 248 9.61 0.92 -3.57
N ILE A 249 8.46 0.87 -4.29
CA ILE A 249 8.47 0.49 -5.71
C ILE A 249 9.33 1.40 -6.59
N CYS A 250 9.59 2.65 -6.19
CA CYS A 250 10.36 3.62 -6.99
C CYS A 250 11.81 3.19 -7.22
N LYS A 251 12.36 2.35 -6.34
CA LYS A 251 13.70 1.76 -6.47
C LYS A 251 13.69 0.23 -6.43
N LEU A 252 12.51 -0.39 -6.46
CA LEU A 252 12.37 -1.84 -6.59
C LEU A 252 12.36 -2.21 -8.08
N ASN A 253 13.38 -2.94 -8.52
CA ASN A 253 13.45 -3.45 -9.88
C ASN A 253 13.25 -4.96 -9.85
N THR A 254 12.25 -5.44 -10.57
CA THR A 254 12.03 -6.88 -10.77
C THR A 254 12.18 -7.24 -12.24
N TYR A 255 12.63 -8.46 -12.51
CA TYR A 255 12.57 -9.07 -13.84
C TYR A 255 11.91 -10.46 -13.74
N PRO A 256 10.74 -10.69 -14.35
CA PRO A 256 9.91 -9.75 -15.11
C PRO A 256 9.42 -8.53 -14.31
N THR A 257 8.92 -7.50 -15.00
CA THR A 257 8.50 -6.23 -14.36
C THR A 257 7.41 -6.46 -13.30
N LEU A 258 7.30 -5.56 -12.30
CA LEU A 258 6.31 -5.71 -11.23
C LEU A 258 4.89 -5.75 -11.80
N ALA A 259 4.59 -4.92 -12.79
CA ALA A 259 3.32 -4.96 -13.53
C ALA A 259 3.02 -6.35 -14.13
N GLU A 260 4.02 -6.99 -14.76
CA GLU A 260 3.87 -8.32 -15.33
C GLU A 260 3.67 -9.39 -14.25
N LEU A 261 4.42 -9.30 -13.15
CA LEU A 261 4.25 -10.20 -12.01
C LEU A 261 2.85 -10.08 -11.38
N LEU A 262 2.29 -8.87 -11.28
CA LEU A 262 0.94 -8.66 -10.78
C LEU A 262 -0.12 -9.31 -11.69
N ILE A 263 0.03 -9.18 -13.01
CA ILE A 263 -0.88 -9.81 -13.98
C ILE A 263 -0.78 -11.34 -13.90
N LYS A 264 0.43 -11.90 -13.89
CA LYS A 264 0.67 -13.34 -13.73
C LYS A 264 0.07 -13.86 -12.43
N ASN A 265 0.26 -13.15 -11.32
CA ASN A 265 -0.33 -13.49 -10.02
C ASN A 265 -1.86 -13.52 -10.08
N ALA A 266 -2.48 -12.51 -10.69
CA ALA A 266 -3.93 -12.44 -10.85
C ALA A 266 -4.48 -13.56 -11.77
N ASN A 267 -3.66 -14.07 -12.69
CA ASN A 267 -3.98 -15.24 -13.52
C ASN A 267 -3.68 -16.58 -12.83
N GLY A 268 -3.13 -16.55 -11.62
CA GLY A 268 -2.82 -17.74 -10.84
C GLY A 268 -1.60 -18.51 -11.34
N GLU A 269 -0.71 -17.83 -12.06
CA GLU A 269 0.57 -18.37 -12.52
C GLU A 269 1.61 -18.36 -11.37
N ASP A 270 2.60 -19.24 -11.48
CA ASP A 270 3.76 -19.23 -10.58
C ASP A 270 4.73 -18.11 -10.96
N LEU A 271 5.29 -17.45 -9.94
CA LEU A 271 6.15 -16.30 -10.14
C LEU A 271 7.61 -16.70 -9.96
N ASN A 272 8.38 -16.59 -11.04
CA ASN A 272 9.84 -16.62 -11.01
C ASN A 272 10.34 -15.22 -11.34
N PHE A 273 11.22 -14.68 -10.49
CA PHE A 273 11.67 -13.31 -10.61
C PHE A 273 13.07 -13.12 -10.02
N ASN A 274 13.78 -12.14 -10.56
CA ASN A 274 14.97 -11.56 -9.95
C ASN A 274 14.62 -10.19 -9.38
N VAL A 275 15.24 -9.81 -8.27
CA VAL A 275 15.04 -8.52 -7.62
C VAL A 275 16.36 -7.80 -7.43
N SER A 276 16.39 -6.53 -7.81
CA SER A 276 17.43 -5.59 -7.41
C SER A 276 16.79 -4.33 -6.82
N GLY A 277 17.56 -3.61 -6.02
CA GLY A 277 17.09 -2.42 -5.31
C GLY A 277 18.06 -1.26 -5.46
N GLY A 278 17.65 -0.11 -4.93
CA GLY A 278 18.48 1.07 -4.83
C GLY A 278 17.99 1.98 -3.71
N SER A 279 18.61 3.15 -3.58
CA SER A 279 18.28 4.12 -2.53
C SER A 279 17.61 5.35 -3.09
N PHE A 280 16.74 5.98 -2.29
CA PHE A 280 16.15 7.28 -2.60
C PHE A 280 15.84 8.07 -1.32
N ARG A 281 15.66 9.39 -1.47
CA ARG A 281 15.17 10.33 -0.47
C ARG A 281 14.08 11.20 -1.12
N LEU A 282 13.10 11.64 -0.33
CA LEU A 282 11.96 12.46 -0.76
C LEU A 282 12.19 13.95 -0.46
#